data_AF-T2J2K7-F1
#
_entry.id   AF-T2J2K7-F1
#
_cell.length_a   1.000
_cell.length_b   1.000
_cell.length_c   1.000
_cell.angle_alpha   90.00
_cell.angle_beta   90.00
_cell.angle_gamma   90.00
#
_symmetry.space_group_name_H-M   'P 1'
#
loop_
_entity.id
_entity.type
_entity.pdbx_description
1 polymer ?
#
loop_
_entity_poly.entity_id
_entity_poly.type
_entity_poly.pdbx_seq_one_letter_code
_entity_poly.pdbx_strand_id
1 'polypeptide(L)'
;MALFNPNIAQARTVNNTQTFSDTYSRMFPCISALSADEKALVHLGTAMIQSKAQSLDKTLDNKTIPAGYTYLGQFINHDLEFDITSVGSKLVEPEQQKNFRTPLLDLDSVYGQGPKIQPYLYQPEDPDLLMIGLTRVC
;
A
#
# COMPACT_ATOMS: atom_id res chain seq x y z
N MET A 1 -9.78 9.05 36.86
CA MET A 1 -8.73 10.07 36.66
C MET A 1 -7.45 9.33 36.29
N ALA A 2 -7.42 8.83 35.06
CA ALA A 2 -6.27 8.12 34.52
C ALA A 2 -5.39 9.17 33.83
N LEU A 3 -4.10 9.13 34.14
CA LEU A 3 -3.12 10.07 33.61
C LEU A 3 -3.07 9.92 32.10
N PHE A 4 -3.59 10.94 31.41
CA PHE A 4 -3.30 11.19 30.00
C PHE A 4 -1.76 11.16 29.87
N ASN A 5 -1.22 10.21 29.12
CA ASN A 5 0.13 10.34 28.59
C ASN A 5 0.02 11.07 27.25
N PRO A 6 0.22 12.40 27.19
CA PRO A 6 0.12 13.17 25.96
C PRO A 6 1.17 12.75 24.91
N ASN A 7 2.11 11.86 25.25
CA ASN A 7 3.19 11.45 24.36
C ASN A 7 2.83 10.33 23.37
N ILE A 8 1.63 9.73 23.42
CA ILE A 8 1.26 8.70 22.41
C ILE A 8 0.85 9.35 21.08
N ALA A 9 0.30 10.58 21.11
CA ALA A 9 0.19 11.42 19.91
C ALA A 9 1.55 12.01 19.47
N GLN A 10 2.63 11.73 20.22
CA GLN A 10 4.01 12.10 19.90
C GLN A 10 4.88 10.88 19.59
N ALA A 11 4.30 9.69 19.38
CA ALA A 11 5.03 8.55 18.82
C ALA A 11 5.31 8.72 17.32
N ARG A 12 5.69 9.93 16.89
CA ARG A 12 6.52 10.17 15.71
C ARG A 12 7.54 11.30 15.95
N THR A 13 7.97 11.48 17.19
CA THR A 13 9.26 12.10 17.50
C THR A 13 10.18 11.00 17.99
N VAL A 14 10.57 10.10 17.07
CA VAL A 14 11.88 9.48 17.22
C VAL A 14 12.86 10.64 17.19
N ASN A 15 13.84 10.69 18.10
CA ASN A 15 15.01 11.58 18.03
C ASN A 15 15.89 11.22 16.82
N ASN A 16 15.26 11.09 15.66
CA ASN A 16 15.84 10.76 14.40
C ASN A 16 15.46 11.95 13.52
N THR A 17 16.45 12.79 13.24
CA THR A 17 16.43 13.85 12.23
C THR A 17 16.19 13.31 10.80
N GLN A 18 15.48 12.18 10.65
CA GLN A 18 15.04 11.63 9.38
C GLN A 18 13.65 12.16 9.07
N THR A 19 13.61 13.32 8.43
CA THR A 19 12.50 13.69 7.57
C THR A 19 12.46 12.68 6.43
N PHE A 20 11.51 11.74 6.47
CA PHE A 20 11.19 10.92 5.30
C PHE A 20 10.58 11.84 4.24
N SER A 21 11.04 11.70 3.00
CA SER A 21 10.39 12.38 1.87
C SER A 21 8.95 11.89 1.76
N ASP A 22 8.01 12.79 1.49
CA ASP A 22 6.65 12.44 1.11
C ASP A 22 6.54 12.24 -0.42
N THR A 23 7.67 12.12 -1.12
CA THR A 23 7.72 11.86 -2.57
C THR A 23 8.33 10.51 -2.87
N TYR A 24 8.00 9.99 -4.05
CA TYR A 24 8.62 8.78 -4.57
C TYR A 24 10.07 9.03 -4.96
N SER A 25 10.84 7.95 -5.05
CA SER A 25 12.22 8.00 -5.50
C SER A 25 12.58 6.76 -6.31
N ARG A 26 13.66 6.87 -7.10
CA ARG A 26 14.17 5.74 -7.87
C ARG A 26 14.92 4.79 -6.95
N MET A 27 14.64 3.49 -7.05
CA MET A 27 15.37 2.44 -6.32
C MET A 27 16.87 2.42 -6.69
N PHE A 28 17.18 2.74 -7.96
CA PHE A 28 18.55 2.82 -8.48
C PHE A 28 18.78 4.16 -9.20
N PRO A 29 19.01 5.25 -8.46
CA PRO A 29 19.07 6.60 -9.04
C PRO A 29 20.25 6.80 -10.00
N CYS A 30 21.30 6.00 -9.85
CA CYS A 30 22.53 6.11 -10.65
C CYS A 30 22.62 5.08 -11.79
N ILE A 31 21.62 4.20 -11.94
CA ILE A 31 21.61 3.20 -13.01
C ILE A 31 20.71 3.71 -14.13
N SER A 32 21.22 3.71 -15.36
CA SER A 32 20.42 4.07 -16.53
C SER A 32 19.21 3.15 -16.65
N ALA A 33 18.04 3.73 -16.92
CA ALA A 33 16.82 2.98 -17.15
C ALA A 33 16.99 2.00 -18.33
N LEU A 34 16.28 0.87 -18.27
CA LEU A 34 16.21 -0.06 -19.38
C LEU A 34 15.63 0.63 -20.62
N SER A 35 16.39 0.65 -21.70
CA SER A 35 15.89 1.03 -23.03
C SER A 35 15.56 -0.26 -23.79
N ALA A 36 14.30 -0.42 -24.17
CA ALA A 36 13.79 -1.59 -24.88
C ALA A 36 13.05 -1.16 -26.16
N ASP A 37 13.10 -2.01 -27.18
CA ASP A 37 12.34 -1.82 -28.41
C ASP A 37 10.83 -1.89 -28.12
N GLU A 38 10.06 -0.96 -28.69
CA GLU A 38 8.61 -0.86 -28.45
C GLU A 38 7.88 -2.15 -28.84
N LYS A 39 8.28 -2.81 -29.94
CA LYS A 39 7.63 -4.07 -30.36
C LYS A 39 7.90 -5.18 -29.35
N ALA A 40 9.09 -5.21 -28.75
CA ALA A 40 9.38 -6.16 -27.67
C ALA A 40 8.50 -5.91 -26.44
N LEU A 41 8.26 -4.63 -26.07
CA LEU A 41 7.37 -4.27 -24.96
C LEU A 41 5.92 -4.67 -25.24
N VAL A 42 5.41 -4.40 -26.44
CA VAL A 42 4.05 -4.81 -26.85
C VAL A 42 3.91 -6.33 -26.85
N HIS A 43 4.92 -7.05 -27.36
CA HIS A 43 4.92 -8.51 -27.35
C HIS A 43 4.90 -9.07 -25.91
N LEU A 44 5.72 -8.52 -25.02
CA LEU A 44 5.73 -8.90 -23.60
C LEU A 44 4.36 -8.65 -22.95
N GLY A 45 3.80 -7.45 -23.13
CA GLY A 45 2.49 -7.11 -22.57
C GLY A 45 1.38 -8.04 -23.07
N THR A 46 1.41 -8.39 -24.35
CA THR A 46 0.45 -9.35 -24.93
C THR A 46 0.60 -10.74 -24.32
N ALA A 47 1.83 -11.20 -24.09
CA ALA A 47 2.10 -12.49 -23.47
C ALA A 47 1.68 -12.56 -21.99
N MET A 48 1.58 -11.42 -21.30
CA MET A 48 1.10 -11.33 -19.92
C MET A 48 -0.43 -11.41 -19.79
N ILE A 49 -1.17 -11.30 -20.90
CA ILE A 49 -2.64 -11.36 -20.87
C ILE A 49 -3.09 -12.82 -20.73
N GLN A 50 -3.74 -13.12 -19.60
CA GLN A 50 -4.44 -14.39 -19.41
C GLN A 50 -5.85 -14.31 -20.04
N SER A 51 -6.14 -15.20 -20.97
CA SER A 51 -7.48 -15.31 -21.55
C SER A 51 -8.50 -15.85 -20.55
N LYS A 52 -9.80 -15.59 -20.78
CA LYS A 52 -10.88 -16.13 -19.96
C LYS A 52 -10.90 -17.67 -19.90
N ALA A 53 -10.48 -18.34 -20.97
CA ALA A 53 -10.38 -19.81 -20.96
C ALA A 53 -9.26 -20.27 -20.02
N GLN A 54 -8.10 -19.61 -20.08
CA GLN A 54 -6.97 -19.89 -19.19
C GLN A 54 -7.27 -19.54 -17.73
N SER A 55 -8.11 -18.56 -17.43
CA SER A 55 -8.47 -18.23 -16.04
C SER A 55 -9.42 -19.23 -15.38
N LEU A 56 -10.08 -20.07 -16.17
CA LEU A 56 -10.95 -21.15 -15.67
C LEU A 56 -10.20 -22.48 -15.52
N ASP A 57 -9.00 -22.59 -16.11
CA ASP A 57 -8.17 -23.78 -16.04
C ASP A 57 -7.25 -23.77 -14.82
N LYS A 58 -7.71 -24.39 -13.73
CA LYS A 58 -6.95 -24.52 -12.48
C LYS A 58 -5.65 -25.29 -12.62
N THR A 59 -5.42 -26.00 -13.74
CA THR A 59 -4.13 -26.68 -13.95
C THR A 59 -2.99 -25.71 -14.25
N LEU A 60 -3.32 -24.47 -14.63
CA LEU A 60 -2.37 -23.38 -14.86
C LEU A 60 -1.98 -22.65 -13.58
N ASP A 61 -2.61 -22.95 -12.45
CA ASP A 61 -2.27 -22.35 -11.16
C ASP A 61 -0.87 -22.78 -10.70
N ASN A 62 -0.14 -21.83 -10.12
CA ASN A 62 1.16 -22.12 -9.53
C ASN A 62 0.99 -22.90 -8.21
N LYS A 63 1.36 -24.19 -8.20
CA LYS A 63 1.24 -25.06 -7.02
C LYS A 63 2.23 -24.74 -5.89
N THR A 64 3.25 -23.94 -6.16
CA THR A 64 4.31 -23.60 -5.19
C THR A 64 4.10 -22.25 -4.52
N ILE A 65 3.28 -21.37 -5.10
CA ILE A 65 3.02 -20.03 -4.58
C ILE A 65 1.51 -19.88 -4.35
N PRO A 66 1.05 -19.97 -3.09
CA PRO A 66 -0.34 -19.73 -2.75
C PRO A 66 -0.78 -18.30 -3.10
N ALA A 67 -2.03 -18.16 -3.56
CA ALA A 67 -2.62 -16.85 -3.88
C ALA A 67 -2.63 -15.87 -2.69
N GLY A 68 -2.55 -16.36 -1.45
CA GLY A 68 -2.44 -15.55 -0.24
C GLY A 68 -1.29 -14.54 -0.28
N TYR A 69 -0.15 -14.88 -0.91
CA TYR A 69 0.98 -13.96 -1.04
C TYR A 69 0.68 -12.76 -1.92
N THR A 70 -0.18 -12.91 -2.93
CA THR A 70 -0.64 -11.79 -3.75
C THR A 70 -1.41 -10.76 -2.92
N TYR A 71 -2.32 -11.24 -2.06
CA TYR A 71 -3.10 -10.37 -1.19
C TYR A 71 -2.25 -9.75 -0.08
N LEU A 72 -1.30 -10.51 0.48
CA LEU A 72 -0.35 -9.98 1.45
C LEU A 72 0.52 -8.88 0.83
N GLY A 73 1.01 -9.07 -0.39
CA GLY A 73 1.77 -8.05 -1.11
C GLY A 73 0.98 -6.77 -1.33
N GLN A 74 -0.28 -6.86 -1.75
CA GLN A 74 -1.17 -5.70 -1.89
C GLN A 74 -1.43 -5.01 -0.55
N PHE A 75 -1.64 -5.78 0.52
CA PHE A 75 -1.83 -5.23 1.86
C PHE A 75 -0.63 -4.38 2.29
N ILE A 76 0.58 -4.92 2.14
CA ILE A 76 1.84 -4.19 2.43
C ILE A 76 1.95 -2.95 1.54
N ASN A 77 1.64 -3.08 0.25
CA ASN A 77 1.71 -1.96 -0.69
C ASN A 77 0.73 -0.83 -0.31
N HIS A 78 -0.49 -1.18 0.08
CA HIS A 78 -1.52 -0.22 0.48
C HIS A 78 -1.20 0.51 1.79
N ASP A 79 -0.29 -0.04 2.61
CA ASP A 79 0.21 0.63 3.81
C ASP A 79 1.31 1.63 3.46
N LEU A 80 2.19 1.28 2.52
CA LEU A 80 3.34 2.11 2.14
C LEU A 80 3.00 3.23 1.15
N GLU A 81 2.00 3.02 0.31
CA GLU A 81 1.81 3.80 -0.90
C GLU A 81 0.35 4.25 -1.09
N PHE A 82 0.18 5.54 -1.39
CA PHE A 82 -1.08 6.06 -1.91
C PHE A 82 -0.85 7.24 -2.85
N ASP A 83 -1.18 7.06 -4.12
CA ASP A 83 -1.14 8.11 -5.13
C ASP A 83 -2.53 8.37 -5.72
N ILE A 84 -2.95 9.63 -5.67
CA ILE A 84 -4.24 10.10 -6.24
C ILE A 84 -4.03 10.98 -7.48
N THR A 85 -2.79 11.11 -7.94
CA THR A 85 -2.45 11.87 -9.13
C THR A 85 -3.10 11.20 -10.33
N SER A 86 -3.93 11.96 -11.06
CA SER A 86 -4.52 11.45 -12.30
C SER A 86 -3.41 11.01 -13.25
N VAL A 87 -3.60 9.89 -13.94
CA VAL A 87 -2.69 9.43 -14.98
C VAL A 87 -2.72 10.44 -16.12
N GLY A 88 -1.79 11.39 -16.07
CA GLY A 88 -1.62 12.43 -17.07
C GLY A 88 -0.93 11.89 -18.33
N SER A 89 -1.06 12.63 -19.43
CA SER A 89 -0.32 12.38 -20.67
C SER A 89 1.17 12.75 -20.59
N LYS A 90 1.63 13.32 -19.46
CA LYS A 90 3.01 13.76 -19.25
C LYS A 90 3.69 12.89 -18.22
N LEU A 91 4.91 12.47 -18.53
CA LEU A 91 5.82 11.83 -17.57
C LEU A 91 6.09 12.79 -16.41
N VAL A 92 5.75 12.37 -15.20
CA VAL A 92 6.10 13.07 -13.95
C VAL A 92 7.36 12.40 -13.41
N GLU A 93 8.36 13.20 -13.04
CA GLU A 93 9.55 12.66 -12.37
C GLU A 93 9.15 12.11 -10.99
N PRO A 94 9.64 10.92 -10.57
CA PRO A 94 9.24 10.32 -9.30
C PRO A 94 9.39 11.26 -8.10
N GLU A 95 10.43 12.10 -8.11
CA GLU A 95 10.74 13.06 -7.05
C GLU A 95 9.71 14.20 -6.96
N GLN A 96 8.85 14.35 -7.97
CA GLN A 96 7.74 15.31 -8.02
C GLN A 96 6.40 14.65 -7.71
N GLN A 97 6.35 13.33 -7.69
CA GLN A 97 5.16 12.56 -7.38
C GLN A 97 5.03 12.43 -5.87
N LYS A 98 3.90 12.86 -5.32
CA LYS A 98 3.64 12.82 -3.88
C LYS A 98 3.02 11.49 -3.48
N ASN A 99 3.53 10.89 -2.42
CA ASN A 99 2.86 9.86 -1.64
C ASN A 99 1.96 10.54 -0.60
N PHE A 100 0.67 10.25 -0.67
CA PHE A 100 -0.33 10.81 0.24
C PHE A 100 -0.49 9.99 1.54
N ARG A 101 0.35 8.98 1.73
CA ARG A 101 0.52 8.20 2.96
C ARG A 101 1.91 8.34 3.56
N THR A 102 2.08 7.73 4.73
CA THR A 102 3.38 7.60 5.38
C THR A 102 4.19 6.50 4.69
N PRO A 103 5.46 6.73 4.29
CA PRO A 103 6.29 5.68 3.69
C PRO A 103 6.89 4.76 4.76
N LEU A 104 6.06 4.28 5.70
CA LEU A 104 6.44 3.41 6.82
C LEU A 104 5.44 2.26 6.92
N LEU A 105 5.89 1.10 7.41
CA LEU A 105 4.99 0.01 7.78
C LEU A 105 4.43 0.26 9.19
N ASP A 106 3.54 1.23 9.31
CA ASP A 106 2.90 1.62 10.56
C ASP A 106 1.42 1.21 10.66
N LEU A 107 0.92 0.46 9.66
CA LEU A 107 -0.44 -0.07 9.62
C LEU A 107 -1.50 1.03 9.59
N ASP A 108 -1.20 2.20 9.01
CA ASP A 108 -2.18 3.28 8.79
C ASP A 108 -3.37 2.83 7.91
N SER A 109 -3.18 1.78 7.10
CA SER A 109 -4.23 1.13 6.32
C SER A 109 -5.31 0.45 7.19
N VAL A 110 -4.96 0.05 8.41
CA VAL A 110 -5.83 -0.64 9.37
C VAL A 110 -6.28 0.31 10.47
N TYR A 111 -5.32 1.00 11.10
CA TYR A 111 -5.59 1.83 12.29
C TYR A 111 -5.92 3.28 11.95
N GLY A 112 -5.67 3.71 10.71
CA GLY A 112 -5.75 5.12 10.34
C GLY A 112 -4.86 5.98 11.24
N GLN A 113 -5.34 7.17 11.58
CA GLN A 113 -4.72 8.09 12.53
C GLN A 113 -5.17 7.84 13.98
N GLY A 114 -5.75 6.67 14.27
CA GLY A 114 -6.16 6.26 15.61
C GLY A 114 -7.57 6.70 16.03
N PRO A 115 -8.07 6.20 17.18
CA PRO A 115 -9.47 6.34 17.61
C PRO A 115 -9.90 7.78 17.93
N LYS A 116 -8.95 8.69 18.19
CA LYS A 116 -9.26 10.10 18.44
C LYS A 116 -9.57 10.88 17.15
N ILE A 117 -8.93 10.51 16.04
CA ILE A 117 -9.05 11.22 14.76
C ILE A 117 -10.09 10.52 13.86
N GLN A 118 -10.09 9.18 13.86
CA GLN A 118 -11.02 8.36 13.08
C GLN A 118 -11.79 7.40 14.00
N PRO A 119 -12.63 7.91 14.92
CA PRO A 119 -13.35 7.08 15.90
C PRO A 119 -14.28 6.05 15.26
N TYR A 120 -14.75 6.29 14.03
CA TYR A 120 -15.64 5.38 13.31
C TYR A 120 -15.00 4.03 12.94
N LEU A 121 -13.67 3.91 13.02
CA LEU A 121 -12.95 2.65 12.82
C LEU A 121 -12.93 1.75 14.07
N TYR A 122 -13.33 2.28 15.23
CA TYR A 122 -13.15 1.65 16.54
C TYR A 122 -14.48 1.47 17.26
N GLN A 123 -14.54 0.54 18.22
CA GLN A 123 -15.74 0.35 19.03
C GLN A 123 -15.94 1.55 19.97
N PRO A 124 -17.15 2.11 20.09
CA PRO A 124 -17.39 3.30 20.93
C PRO A 124 -17.15 3.05 22.42
N GLU A 125 -17.45 1.84 22.90
CA GLU A 125 -17.32 1.44 24.30
C GLU A 125 -15.89 1.00 24.67
N ASP A 126 -15.13 0.50 23.68
CA ASP A 126 -13.75 0.04 23.83
C ASP A 126 -12.90 0.47 22.62
N PRO A 127 -12.31 1.68 22.64
CA PRO A 127 -11.57 2.24 21.52
C PRO A 127 -10.21 1.57 21.26
N ASP A 128 -9.82 0.58 22.08
CA ASP A 128 -8.66 -0.27 21.79
C ASP A 128 -9.01 -1.38 20.77
N LEU A 129 -10.31 -1.60 20.49
CA LEU A 129 -10.81 -2.60 19.55
C LEU A 129 -11.32 -1.94 18.26
N LEU A 130 -11.03 -2.57 17.12
CA LEU A 130 -11.61 -2.18 15.83
C LEU A 130 -13.09 -2.54 15.76
N MET A 131 -13.84 -1.67 15.08
CA MET A 131 -15.21 -1.94 14.69
C MET A 131 -15.21 -2.96 13.56
N ILE A 132 -15.71 -4.17 13.83
CA ILE A 132 -15.82 -5.24 12.83
C ILE A 132 -17.27 -5.66 12.63
N GLY A 133 -17.62 -6.05 11.41
CA GLY A 133 -18.96 -6.56 11.10
C GLY A 133 -19.19 -7.92 11.75
N LEU A 134 -20.40 -8.13 12.30
CA LEU A 134 -20.82 -9.45 12.76
C LEU A 134 -21.33 -10.27 11.57
N THR A 135 -20.62 -11.34 11.22
CA THR A 135 -21.16 -12.34 10.29
C THR A 135 -22.13 -13.24 11.06
N ARG A 136 -23.43 -13.09 10.80
CA ARG A 136 -24.43 -14.06 11.28
C ARG A 136 -24.35 -15.28 10.37
N VAL A 137 -23.94 -16.40 10.95
CA VAL A 137 -24.05 -17.70 10.28
C VAL A 137 -25.50 -18.13 10.44
N CYS A 138 -26.19 -18.31 9.31
CA CYS A 138 -27.56 -18.85 9.25
C CYS A 138 -27.56 -20.35 9.54
#